data_AF-A0A7V1BXI6-F1
#
_entry.id   AF-A0A7V1BXI6-F1
#
_cell.length_a   1.000
_cell.length_b   1.000
_cell.length_c   1.000
_cell.angle_alpha   90.00
_cell.angle_beta   90.00
_cell.angle_gamma   90.00
#
_symmetry.space_group_name_H-M   'P 1'
#
loop_
_entity.id
_entity.type
_entity.pdbx_description
1 polymer ?
#
loop_
_entity_poly.entity_id
_entity_poly.type
_entity_poly.pdbx_seq_one_letter_code
_entity_poly.pdbx_strand_id
1 'polypeptide(L)' 'MKTKDFRSLHSQAQEDLRMKAVKAVVEGKTRMEVARIFGVTRESVGAWVKRYKEGGRKVLKARRRGRPKGG' A
#
# COMPACT_ATOMS: atom_id res chain seq x y z
N MET A 1 -1.51 21.75 2.47
CA MET A 1 -1.26 20.90 1.28
C MET A 1 -2.41 19.93 1.12
N LYS A 2 -3.19 20.02 0.03
CA LYS A 2 -4.31 19.10 -0.23
C LYS A 2 -3.74 17.76 -0.71
N THR A 3 -3.62 16.80 0.19
CA THR A 3 -3.34 15.40 -0.16
C THR A 3 -4.52 14.90 -0.98
N LYS A 4 -4.29 14.72 -2.30
CA LYS A 4 -5.28 14.18 -3.23
C LYS A 4 -5.85 12.89 -2.61
N ASP A 5 -7.14 12.88 -2.29
CA ASP A 5 -7.77 11.78 -1.56
C ASP A 5 -7.75 10.50 -2.40
N PHE A 6 -6.68 9.72 -2.24
CA PHE A 6 -6.50 8.39 -2.82
C PHE A 6 -7.61 7.43 -2.41
N ARG A 7 -8.37 7.76 -1.36
CA ARG A 7 -9.53 7.01 -0.86
C ARG A 7 -10.67 6.93 -1.89
N SER A 8 -10.71 7.85 -2.86
CA SER A 8 -11.76 7.90 -3.90
C SER A 8 -11.42 7.12 -5.18
N LEU A 9 -10.19 6.57 -5.30
CA LEU A 9 -9.79 5.75 -6.45
C LEU A 9 -10.26 4.30 -6.27
N HIS A 10 -10.76 3.70 -7.35
CA HIS A 10 -11.21 2.30 -7.45
C HIS A 10 -10.24 1.33 -6.74
N SER A 11 -10.76 0.38 -5.96
CA SER A 11 -10.01 -0.50 -5.04
C SER A 11 -8.76 -1.12 -5.67
N GLN A 12 -8.87 -1.58 -6.91
CA GLN A 12 -7.78 -2.17 -7.69
C GLN A 12 -6.65 -1.18 -7.98
N ALA A 13 -6.96 0.07 -8.30
CA ALA A 13 -5.95 1.09 -8.58
C ALA A 13 -5.13 1.43 -7.33
N GLN A 14 -5.75 1.40 -6.14
CA GLN A 14 -5.03 1.57 -4.88
C GLN A 14 -4.11 0.38 -4.57
N GLU A 15 -4.54 -0.85 -4.84
CA GLU A 15 -3.73 -2.06 -4.60
C GLU A 15 -2.46 -2.08 -5.45
N ASP A 16 -2.61 -1.78 -6.74
CA ASP A 16 -1.50 -1.75 -7.69
C ASP A 16 -0.43 -0.72 -7.27
N LEU A 17 -0.90 0.44 -6.81
CA LEU A 17 -0.05 1.54 -6.35
C LEU A 17 0.66 1.18 -5.04
N ARG A 18 -0.03 0.53 -4.10
CA ARG A 18 0.60 0.01 -2.87
C ARG A 18 1.64 -1.05 -3.17
N MET A 19 1.38 -1.97 -4.10
CA MET A 19 2.37 -2.97 -4.51
C MET A 19 3.60 -2.33 -5.14
N LYS A 20 3.42 -1.36 -6.05
CA LYS A 20 4.53 -0.63 -6.68
C LYS A 20 5.36 0.14 -5.64
N ALA A 21 4.71 0.79 -4.69
CA ALA A 21 5.38 1.50 -3.60
C ALA A 21 6.20 0.55 -2.71
N VAL A 22 5.63 -0.57 -2.29
CA VAL A 22 6.33 -1.57 -1.47
C VAL A 22 7.49 -2.20 -2.24
N LYS A 23 7.29 -2.54 -3.52
CA LYS A 23 8.34 -3.09 -4.39
C LYS A 23 9.52 -2.13 -4.47
N ALA A 24 9.26 -0.84 -4.70
CA ALA A 24 10.30 0.17 -4.74
C ALA A 24 11.12 0.25 -3.43
N VAL A 25 10.47 0.10 -2.27
CA VAL A 25 11.19 0.05 -0.98
C VAL A 25 12.02 -1.23 -0.84
N VAL A 26 11.49 -2.37 -1.30
CA VAL A 26 12.22 -3.65 -1.28
C VAL A 26 13.41 -3.63 -2.25
N GLU A 27 13.31 -2.92 -3.37
CA GLU A 27 14.38 -2.68 -4.33
C GLU A 27 15.46 -1.70 -3.83
N GLY A 28 15.29 -1.15 -2.62
CA GLY A 28 16.30 -0.31 -1.96
C GLY A 28 15.99 1.19 -1.93
N LYS A 29 14.86 1.65 -2.50
CA LYS A 29 14.46 3.06 -2.37
C LYS A 29 14.03 3.38 -0.94
N THR A 30 14.27 4.60 -0.51
CA THR A 30 13.82 5.03 0.81
C THR A 30 12.31 5.25 0.84
N ARG A 31 11.71 5.07 2.02
CA ARG A 31 10.26 5.33 2.23
C ARG A 31 9.89 6.78 1.90
N MET A 32 10.81 7.72 2.07
CA MET A 32 10.59 9.14 1.74
C MET A 32 10.56 9.38 0.23
N GLU A 33 11.49 8.80 -0.52
CA GLU A 33 11.47 8.91 -1.98
C GLU A 33 10.21 8.28 -2.56
N VAL A 34 9.85 7.09 -2.09
CA VAL A 34 8.62 6.40 -2.51
C VAL A 34 7.39 7.25 -2.17
N ALA A 35 7.31 7.81 -0.97
CA ALA A 35 6.24 8.74 -0.60
C ALA A 35 6.14 9.93 -1.57
N ARG A 36 7.27 10.52 -1.97
CA ARG A 36 7.32 11.64 -2.90
C ARG A 36 6.92 11.25 -4.32
N ILE A 37 7.39 10.09 -4.81
CA ILE A 37 7.09 9.54 -6.14
C ILE A 37 5.58 9.26 -6.27
N PHE A 38 4.99 8.65 -5.25
CA PHE A 38 3.59 8.24 -5.27
C PHE A 38 2.63 9.29 -4.70
N GLY A 39 3.13 10.42 -4.21
CA GLY A 39 2.32 11.50 -3.62
C GLY A 39 1.61 11.11 -2.32
N VAL A 40 2.15 10.15 -1.57
CA VAL A 40 1.58 9.64 -0.32
C VAL A 40 2.46 9.98 0.87
N THR A 41 1.96 9.78 2.09
CA THR A 41 2.75 10.02 3.30
C THR A 41 3.77 8.89 3.53
N ARG A 42 4.93 9.23 4.10
CA ARG A 42 5.95 8.26 4.52
C ARG A 42 5.38 7.18 5.44
N GLU A 43 4.46 7.58 6.33
CA GLU A 43 3.77 6.67 7.25
C GLU A 43 2.91 5.64 6.51
N SER A 44 2.20 6.06 5.44
CA SER A 44 1.43 5.15 4.59
C SER A 44 2.33 4.10 3.96
N VAL A 45 3.47 4.52 3.41
CA VAL A 45 4.48 3.61 2.84
C VAL A 45 5.00 2.64 3.91
N GLY A 46 5.31 3.16 5.12
CA GLY A 46 5.74 2.34 6.25
C GLY A 46 4.70 1.28 6.65
N ALA A 47 3.42 1.66 6.72
CA ALA A 47 2.32 0.75 7.03
C ALA A 47 2.14 -0.33 5.94
N TRP A 48 2.34 -0.01 4.66
CA TRP A 48 2.27 -0.99 3.58
C TRP A 48 3.45 -1.96 3.61
N VAL A 49 4.66 -1.47 3.86
CA VAL A 49 5.86 -2.31 4.00
C VAL A 49 5.73 -3.24 5.20
N LYS A 50 5.20 -2.75 6.33
CA LYS A 50 4.94 -3.59 7.51
C LYS A 50 3.95 -4.70 7.17
N ARG A 51 2.80 -4.38 6.56
CA ARG A 51 1.82 -5.38 6.10
C ARG A 51 2.41 -6.38 5.10
N TYR A 52 3.30 -5.94 4.23
CA TYR A 52 4.02 -6.83 3.31
C TYR A 52 4.95 -7.79 4.04
N LYS A 53 5.66 -7.33 5.08
CA LYS A 53 6.52 -8.21 5.88
C LYS A 53 5.73 -9.21 6.71
N GLU A 54 4.58 -8.80 7.24
CA GLU A 54 3.74 -9.64 8.12
C GLU A 54 2.94 -10.73 7.37
N GLY A 55 2.62 -10.55 6.08
CA GLY A 55 1.88 -11.58 5.33
C GLY A 55 2.09 -11.61 3.81
N GLY A 56 3.14 -10.97 3.31
CA GLY A 56 3.57 -11.01 1.90
C GLY A 56 2.62 -10.32 0.92
N ARG A 57 2.74 -10.68 -0.37
CA ARG A 57 1.89 -10.16 -1.47
C ARG A 57 0.40 -10.45 -1.27
N LYS A 58 0.06 -11.48 -0.49
CA LYS A 58 -1.33 -11.94 -0.24
C LYS A 58 -2.16 -10.98 0.63
N VAL A 59 -1.53 -10.14 1.48
CA VAL A 59 -2.24 -9.11 2.27
C VAL A 59 -2.36 -7.76 1.57
N LEU A 60 -1.58 -7.56 0.49
CA LEU A 60 -1.55 -6.33 -0.30
C LEU A 60 -2.48 -6.36 -1.51
N LYS A 61 -2.69 -7.54 -2.13
CA LYS A 61 -3.95 -7.80 -2.84
C LYS A 61 -5.04 -7.65 -1.80
N ALA A 62 -5.99 -6.75 -2.01
CA ALA A 62 -7.04 -6.54 -1.03
C ALA A 62 -7.64 -7.90 -0.69
N ARG A 63 -7.55 -8.29 0.59
CA ARG A 63 -8.51 -9.26 1.09
C ARG A 63 -9.86 -8.64 0.78
N ARG A 64 -10.65 -9.32 -0.05
CA ARG A 64 -12.08 -9.07 -0.24
C ARG A 64 -12.62 -8.46 1.05
N ARG A 65 -13.22 -7.28 0.96
CA ARG A 65 -13.97 -6.69 2.06
C ARG A 65 -15.12 -7.68 2.35
N GLY A 66 -14.92 -8.58 3.31
CA GLY A 66 -15.82 -9.68 3.63
C GLY A 66 -15.30 -10.50 4.82
N ARG A 67 -16.13 -10.61 5.86
CA ARG A 67 -15.89 -11.29 7.14
C ARG A 67 -15.41 -12.73 6.93
N PRO A 68 -14.48 -13.27 7.76
CA PRO A 68 -14.18 -14.70 7.71
C PRO A 68 -15.49 -15.47 7.93
N LYS A 69 -15.79 -16.44 7.05
CA LYS A 69 -16.84 -17.43 7.31
C LYS A 69 -16.39 -18.19 8.55
N GLY A 70 -17.14 -18.02 9.64
CA GLY A 70 -17.08 -18.95 10.76
C GLY A 70 -17.46 -20.34 10.26
N GLY A 71 -16.75 -21.33 10.77
CA GLY A 71 -16.97 -22.77 10.62
C GLY A 71 -16.11 -23.43 11.68
#